data_AF-X1DAF7-F1
#
_entry.id   AF-X1DAF7-F1
#
_cell.length_a   1.000
_cell.length_b   1.000
_cell.length_c   1.000
_cell.angle_alpha   90.00
_cell.angle_beta   90.00
_cell.angle_gamma   90.00
#
_symmetry.space_group_name_H-M   'P 1'
#
loop_
_entity.id
_entity.type
_entity.pdbx_description
1 polymer ?
#
loop_
_entity_poly.entity_id
_entity_poly.type
_entity_poly.pdbx_seq_one_letter_code
_entity_poly.pdbx_strand_id
1 'polypeptide(L)' 'MPKQIYNMELHHKIIIDDGTEVRRVPGGWIYTRFQLYQVLMPDGQWCENYLPTSVFVPFNDEFKD' A
#
# COMPACT_ATOMS: atom_id res chain seq x y z
N MET A 1 -17.34 17.51 -16.89
CA MET A 1 -15.95 17.80 -16.49
C MET A 1 -15.34 16.50 -15.99
N PRO A 2 -14.15 16.08 -16.45
CA PRO A 2 -13.54 14.86 -15.92
C PRO A 2 -13.27 15.05 -14.41
N LYS A 3 -13.73 14.10 -13.59
CA LYS A 3 -13.44 14.08 -12.15
C LYS A 3 -11.92 14.06 -12.00
N GLN A 4 -11.36 15.15 -11.51
CA GLN A 4 -9.95 15.24 -11.18
C GLN A 4 -9.69 14.22 -10.06
N ILE A 5 -8.88 13.19 -10.35
CA ILE A 5 -8.32 12.36 -9.30
C ILE A 5 -7.42 13.31 -8.51
N TYR A 6 -7.76 13.58 -7.25
CA TYR A 6 -7.05 14.53 -6.39
C TYR A 6 -5.53 14.35 -6.55
N ASN A 7 -4.76 15.45 -6.58
CA ASN A 7 -3.30 15.37 -6.51
C ASN A 7 -2.92 14.59 -5.24
N MET A 8 -2.50 13.34 -5.41
CA MET A 8 -2.15 12.46 -4.29
C MET A 8 -0.74 12.81 -3.82
N GLU A 9 -0.64 13.79 -2.92
CA GLU A 9 0.60 14.09 -2.22
C GLU A 9 0.75 13.20 -0.98
N LEU A 10 1.94 12.65 -0.75
CA LEU A 10 2.22 11.87 0.45
C LEU A 10 2.36 12.82 1.65
N HIS A 11 1.44 12.75 2.60
CA HIS A 11 1.50 13.59 3.80
C HIS A 11 2.45 13.01 4.86
N HIS A 12 2.43 11.69 5.03
CA HIS A 12 3.20 11.02 6.09
C HIS A 12 3.44 9.56 5.74
N LYS A 13 4.55 8.99 6.22
CA LYS A 13 4.92 7.58 6.05
C LYS A 13 5.53 7.03 7.32
N ILE A 14 5.06 5.86 7.76
CA ILE A 14 5.67 5.07 8.83
C ILE A 14 5.78 3.60 8.42
N ILE A 15 6.64 2.86 9.12
CA ILE A 15 6.71 1.40 9.06
C ILE A 15 6.41 0.90 10.48
N ILE A 16 5.47 -0.02 10.62
CA ILE A 16 5.12 -0.64 11.91
C ILE A 16 5.84 -1.99 12.08
N ASP A 17 5.78 -2.54 13.30
CA ASP A 17 6.60 -3.69 13.73
C ASP A 17 6.51 -4.93 12.84
N ASP A 18 5.38 -5.15 12.17
CA ASP A 18 5.18 -6.30 11.27
C ASP A 18 5.71 -6.08 9.84
N GLY A 19 6.39 -4.96 9.61
CA GLY A 19 6.92 -4.54 8.31
C GLY A 19 5.90 -3.87 7.39
N THR A 20 4.68 -3.60 7.86
CA THR A 20 3.67 -2.87 7.07
C THR A 20 4.06 -1.39 6.94
N GLU A 21 4.09 -0.90 5.72
CA GLU A 21 4.23 0.51 5.39
C GLU A 21 2.86 1.19 5.43
N VAL A 22 2.73 2.26 6.23
CA VAL A 22 1.50 3.05 6.35
C VAL A 22 1.75 4.44 5.78
N ARG A 23 1.00 4.82 4.74
CA ARG A 23 1.08 6.13 4.07
C ARG A 23 -0.19 6.93 4.31
N ARG A 24 -0.07 8.16 4.78
CA ARG A 24 -1.14 9.16 4.80
C ARG A 24 -1.18 9.88 3.46
N VAL A 25 -2.34 9.91 2.83
CA VAL A 25 -2.61 10.66 1.59
C VAL A 25 -3.87 11.53 1.78
N PRO A 26 -4.17 12.50 0.91
CA PRO A 26 -5.47 13.14 0.87
C PRO A 26 -6.59 12.08 0.81
N GLY A 27 -7.56 12.20 1.70
CA GLY A 27 -8.73 11.32 1.74
C GLY A 27 -8.52 9.93 2.32
N GLY A 28 -7.33 9.52 2.76
CA GLY A 28 -7.18 8.21 3.40
C GLY A 28 -5.76 7.80 3.84
N TRP A 29 -5.68 6.54 4.25
CA TRP A 29 -4.45 5.82 4.54
C TRP A 29 -4.26 4.70 3.54
N ILE A 30 -3.03 4.45 3.10
CA ILE A 30 -2.65 3.27 2.33
C ILE A 30 -1.79 2.39 3.23
N TYR A 31 -2.19 1.15 3.42
CA TYR A 31 -1.42 0.13 4.12
C TYR A 31 -0.82 -0.80 3.07
N THR A 32 0.50 -0.90 3.03
CA THR A 32 1.23 -1.76 2.09
C THR A 32 2.06 -2.76 2.88
N ARG A 33 1.83 -4.06 2.66
CA ARG A 33 2.64 -5.12 3.22
C ARG A 33 3.40 -5.83 2.10
N PHE A 34 4.70 -5.97 2.26
CA PHE A 34 5.53 -6.76 1.36
C PHE A 34 5.52 -8.19 1.85
N GLN A 35 4.88 -9.08 1.10
CA GLN A 35 4.91 -10.51 1.39
C GLN A 35 6.03 -11.16 0.58
N LEU A 36 6.79 -12.02 1.24
CA LEU A 36 7.83 -12.83 0.63
C LEU A 36 7.17 -14.07 0.00
N TYR A 37 7.46 -14.31 -1.27
CA TYR A 37 7.04 -15.52 -1.96
C TYR A 37 8.24 -16.14 -2.64
N GLN A 38 8.28 -17.47 -2.64
CA GLN A 38 9.28 -18.22 -3.38
C GLN A 38 8.73 -18.52 -4.77
N VAL A 39 9.49 -18.15 -5.79
CA VAL A 39 9.17 -18.40 -7.20
C VAL A 39 10.21 -19.36 -7.76
N LEU A 40 9.76 -20.42 -8.42
CA LEU A 40 10.62 -21.34 -9.15
C LEU A 40 10.98 -20.72 -10.50
N MET A 41 12.26 -20.41 -10.71
CA MET A 41 12.78 -19.89 -11.96
C MET A 41 12.82 -20.99 -13.05
N PRO A 42 12.86 -20.62 -14.35
CA PRO A 42 12.95 -21.60 -15.44
C PRO A 42 14.18 -22.51 -15.40
N ASP A 43 15.26 -22.09 -14.73
CA ASP A 43 16.48 -22.87 -14.52
C ASP A 43 16.40 -23.83 -13.33
N GLY A 44 15.24 -23.90 -12.66
CA GLY A 44 14.98 -24.77 -11.52
C GLY A 44 15.45 -24.20 -10.17
N GLN A 45 15.96 -22.96 -10.12
CA GLN A 45 16.34 -22.32 -8.86
C GLN A 45 15.15 -21.67 -8.18
N TRP A 46 15.09 -21.79 -6.85
CA TRP A 46 14.15 -21.03 -6.03
C TRP A 46 14.70 -19.62 -5.80
N CYS A 47 13.89 -18.62 -6.11
CA CYS A 47 14.20 -17.22 -5.85
C CYS A 47 13.14 -16.60 -4.92
N GLU A 48 13.59 -15.70 -4.07
CA GLU A 48 12.73 -14.89 -3.22
C GLU A 48 12.23 -13.66 -3.99
N ASN A 49 10.92 -13.44 -3.98
CA ASN A 49 10.29 -12.27 -4.59
C ASN A 49 9.38 -11.58 -3.57
N TYR A 50 9.38 -10.25 -3.58
CA TYR A 50 8.56 -9.43 -2.69
C TYR A 50 7.40 -8.84 -3.45
N LEU A 51 6.17 -9.31 -3.19
CA LEU A 51 4.97 -8.69 -3.77
C LEU A 51 4.32 -7.75 -2.76
N PRO A 52 4.12 -6.46 -3.12
CA PRO A 52 3.38 -5.54 -2.28
C PRO A 52 1.88 -5.81 -2.37
N THR A 53 1.23 -6.11 -1.26
CA THR A 53 -0.23 -6.06 -1.12
C THR A 53 -0.61 -4.75 -0.47
N SER A 54 -1.47 -3.97 -1.13
CA SER A 54 -1.88 -2.65 -0.63
C SER A 54 -3.40 -2.54 -0.45
N VAL A 55 -3.83 -1.91 0.64
CA VAL A 55 -5.23 -1.58 0.92
C VAL A 55 -5.35 -0.08 1.18
N PHE A 56 -6.30 0.57 0.51
CA PHE A 56 -6.67 1.95 0.79
C PHE A 56 -7.83 1.99 1.77
N VAL A 57 -7.67 2.74 2.86
CA VAL A 57 -8.69 3.00 3.88
C VAL A 57 -9.02 4.48 3.84
N PRO A 58 -10.19 4.88 3.33
CA PRO A 58 -10.55 6.29 3.28
C PRO A 58 -10.63 6.91 4.67
N PHE A 59 -10.44 8.23 4.79
CA PHE A 59 -10.85 8.93 5.99
C PHE A 59 -12.35 8.82 6.10
N ASN A 60 -12.77 8.37 7.26
CA ASN A 60 -14.17 8.20 7.56
C ASN A 60 -14.79 9.57 7.87
N ASP A 61 -14.86 10.44 6.85
CA ASP A 61 -15.77 11.58 6.85
C ASP A 61 -17.11 11.20 6.18
N GLU A 62 -17.32 9.92 5.84
CA GLU A 62 -18.65 9.33 5.63
C GLU A 62 -19.40 9.09 6.97
N PHE A 63 -18.73 9.36 8.11
CA PHE A 63 -19.26 9.31 9.49
C PHE A 63 -18.91 10.58 10.30
N LYS A 64 -18.43 11.63 9.63
CA LYS A 64 -18.37 12.97 10.22
C LYS A 64 -19.32 13.82 9.41
N ASP A 65 -20.38 14.25 10.08
CA ASP A 65 -21.50 15.05 9.57
C ASP A 65 -21.11 16.16 8.57
#